data_AF-A0A8J7DN03-F1
#
_entry.id   AF-A0A8J7DN03-F1
#
_cell.length_a   1.000
_cell.length_b   1.000
_cell.length_c   1.000
_cell.angle_alpha   90.00
_cell.angle_beta   90.00
_cell.angle_gamma   90.00
#
_symmetry.space_group_name_H-M   'P 1'
#
loop_
_entity.id
_entity.type
_entity.pdbx_description
1 polymer ?
#
loop_
_entity_poly.entity_id
_entity_poly.type
_entity_poly.pdbx_seq_one_letter_code
_entity_poly.pdbx_strand_id
1 'polypeptide(L)' 'MNAHKVAATLTEDGKLLLTGLPFQAGDTIEIILLEQPKERNSSQANLAQLEHPLQGTVLRYEDPFEPAMPVEEWEI' A
#
# COMPACT_ATOMS: atom_id res chain seq x y z
N MET A 1 6.28 16.36 -21.11
CA MET A 1 6.09 14.97 -21.55
C MET A 1 4.61 14.63 -21.31
N ASN A 2 3.87 14.29 -22.36
CA ASN A 2 2.46 13.89 -22.22
C ASN A 2 2.43 12.35 -22.15
N ALA A 3 1.98 11.81 -21.02
CA ALA A 3 1.98 10.36 -20.79
C ALA A 3 0.54 9.82 -20.78
N HIS A 4 0.28 8.81 -21.62
CA HIS A 4 -0.96 8.06 -21.60
C HIS A 4 -0.76 6.78 -20.80
N LYS A 5 -1.48 6.63 -19.68
CA LYS A 5 -1.45 5.41 -18.86
C LYS A 5 -2.46 4.40 -19.38
N VAL A 6 -1.98 3.22 -19.76
CA VAL A 6 -2.81 2.06 -20.11
C VAL A 6 -2.48 0.94 -19.14
N ALA A 7 -3.50 0.38 -18.50
CA ALA A 7 -3.36 -0.78 -17.63
C ALA A 7 -3.73 -2.04 -18.42
N ALA A 8 -2.81 -3.00 -18.50
CA ALA A 8 -3.05 -4.27 -19.15
C ALA A 8 -2.40 -5.38 -18.31
N THR A 9 -3.08 -6.53 -18.20
CA THR A 9 -2.58 -7.69 -17.46
C THR A 9 -1.84 -8.59 -18.45
N LEU A 10 -0.63 -9.00 -18.09
CA LEU A 10 0.16 -9.93 -18.90
C LEU A 10 -0.45 -11.33 -18.84
N THR A 11 -0.69 -11.94 -20.00
CA THR A 11 -1.14 -13.33 -20.12
C THR A 11 0.03 -14.31 -19.99
N GLU A 12 -0.24 -15.61 -19.79
CA GLU A 12 0.79 -16.63 -19.52
C GLU A 12 1.83 -16.77 -20.65
N ASP A 13 1.49 -16.37 -21.87
CA ASP A 13 2.38 -16.38 -23.03
C ASP A 13 3.36 -15.19 -23.05
N GLY A 14 3.30 -14.29 -22.06
CA GLY A 14 4.21 -13.16 -21.92
C GLY A 14 4.02 -12.08 -22.98
N LYS A 15 2.89 -12.07 -23.70
CA LYS A 15 2.58 -11.07 -24.72
C LYS A 15 1.65 -9.99 -24.17
N LEU A 16 1.91 -8.75 -24.55
CA LEU A 16 1.06 -7.60 -24.22
C LEU A 16 0.52 -6.97 -25.51
N LEU A 17 -0.79 -6.97 -25.68
CA LEU A 17 -1.46 -6.32 -26.82
C LEU A 17 -2.08 -4.99 -26.36
N LEU A 18 -1.51 -3.87 -26.80
CA LEU A 18 -2.06 -2.53 -26.56
C LEU A 18 -2.94 -2.11 -27.75
N THR A 19 -4.20 -1.76 -27.50
CA THR A 19 -5.14 -1.32 -28.54
C THR A 19 -5.75 0.04 -28.18
N GLY A 20 -6.20 0.80 -29.18
CA GLY A 20 -6.89 2.08 -28.97
C GLY A 20 -5.99 3.22 -28.48
N LEU A 21 -4.69 3.18 -28.77
CA LEU A 21 -3.78 4.27 -28.39
C LEU A 21 -4.07 5.52 -29.23
N PRO A 22 -4.07 6.73 -28.63
CA PRO A 22 -4.37 7.98 -29.32
C PRO A 22 -3.15 8.54 -30.09
N PHE A 23 -2.44 7.67 -30.82
CA PHE A 23 -1.27 8.01 -31.62
C PHE A 23 -1.55 7.77 -33.11
N GLN A 24 -0.86 8.51 -33.97
CA GLN A 24 -0.99 8.41 -35.42
C GLN A 24 0.22 7.74 -36.08
N ALA A 25 0.06 7.34 -37.33
CA ALA A 25 1.16 6.79 -38.11
C ALA A 25 2.25 7.87 -38.30
N GLY A 26 3.48 7.53 -37.92
CA GLY A 26 4.63 8.45 -37.98
C GLY A 26 5.01 9.07 -36.64
N ASP A 27 4.19 8.91 -35.60
CA ASP A 27 4.54 9.37 -34.25
C ASP A 27 5.64 8.49 -33.64
N THR A 28 6.67 9.14 -33.10
CA THR A 28 7.67 8.46 -32.27
C THR A 28 7.12 8.32 -30.86
N ILE A 29 6.88 7.07 -30.42
CA ILE A 29 6.40 6.77 -29.07
C ILE A 29 7.46 6.00 -28.28
N GLU A 30 7.54 6.29 -26.99
CA GLU A 30 8.38 5.58 -26.04
C GLU A 30 7.49 4.75 -25.10
N ILE A 31 7.81 3.47 -24.92
CA ILE A 31 7.09 2.56 -24.04
C ILE A 31 8.03 2.17 -22.90
N ILE A 32 7.64 2.49 -21.67
CA ILE A 32 8.38 2.11 -20.46
C ILE A 32 7.56 1.04 -19.74
N LEU A 33 8.09 -0.17 -19.69
CA LEU A 33 7.52 -1.25 -18.88
C LEU A 33 8.19 -1.24 -17.52
N LEU A 34 7.39 -1.06 -16.48
CA LEU A 34 7.83 -1.17 -15.10
C LEU A 34 7.12 -2.37 -14.48
N GLU A 35 7.87 -3.26 -13.85
CA GLU A 35 7.27 -4.27 -12.99
C GLU A 35 6.58 -3.52 -11.84
N GLN A 36 5.25 -3.60 -11.79
CA GLN A 36 4.58 -3.20 -10.57
C GLN A 36 4.93 -4.22 -9.50
N PRO A 37 5.30 -3.80 -8.28
CA PRO A 37 5.36 -4.74 -7.19
C PRO A 37 4.00 -5.42 -7.18
N LYS A 38 3.97 -6.75 -7.37
CA LYS A 38 2.80 -7.52 -6.97
C LYS A 38 2.50 -7.00 -5.58
N GLU A 39 1.32 -6.43 -5.36
CA GLU A 39 0.82 -6.29 -4.01
C GLU A 39 0.76 -7.71 -3.46
N ARG A 40 1.89 -8.13 -2.89
CA ARG A 40 1.91 -9.21 -1.93
C ARG A 40 1.05 -8.64 -0.84
N ASN A 41 -0.22 -9.04 -0.83
CA ASN A 41 -1.16 -8.92 0.27
C ASN A 41 -0.64 -9.66 1.53
N SER A 42 0.66 -9.56 1.83
CA SER A 42 1.39 -10.24 2.88
C SER A 42 2.64 -9.50 3.37
N SER A 43 3.05 -8.38 2.75
CA SER A 43 4.11 -7.51 3.31
C SER A 43 3.63 -6.13 3.79
N GLN A 44 2.49 -5.63 3.31
CA GLN A 44 1.83 -4.47 3.91
C GLN A 44 1.12 -4.80 5.23
N ALA A 45 0.77 -6.07 5.46
CA ALA A 45 0.26 -6.49 6.77
C ALA A 45 1.26 -6.16 7.89
N ASN A 46 2.56 -6.39 7.67
CA ASN A 46 3.57 -6.16 8.71
C ASN A 46 3.93 -4.69 8.97
N LEU A 47 3.88 -3.80 7.96
CA LEU A 47 4.15 -2.37 8.16
C LEU A 47 2.92 -1.62 8.70
N ALA A 48 1.72 -1.96 8.22
CA ALA A 48 0.47 -1.40 8.78
C ALA A 48 0.20 -1.92 10.21
N GLN A 49 0.62 -3.15 10.54
CA GLN A 49 0.62 -3.67 11.92
C GLN A 49 1.63 -2.93 12.82
N LEU A 50 2.73 -2.39 12.28
CA LEU A 50 3.66 -1.57 13.06
C LEU A 50 3.12 -0.16 13.31
N GLU A 51 2.36 0.41 12.37
CA GLU A 51 1.76 1.75 12.53
C GLU A 51 0.55 1.73 13.48
N HIS A 52 -0.25 0.67 13.46
CA HIS A 52 -1.44 0.53 14.31
C HIS A 52 -1.54 -0.86 14.94
N PRO A 53 -0.65 -1.22 15.89
CA PRO A 53 -0.56 -2.56 16.47
C PRO A 53 -1.82 -2.99 17.24
N LEU A 54 -2.63 -2.02 17.66
CA LEU A 54 -3.87 -2.26 18.41
C LEU A 54 -5.13 -2.20 17.53
N GLN A 55 -5.02 -2.02 16.22
CA GLN A 55 -6.19 -1.90 15.36
C GLN A 55 -6.99 -3.21 15.31
N GLY A 56 -8.26 -3.14 15.72
CA GLY A 56 -9.17 -4.29 15.73
C GLY A 56 -9.02 -5.23 16.93
N THR A 57 -8.17 -4.91 17.90
CA THR A 57 -8.07 -5.68 19.14
C THR A 57 -9.15 -5.21 20.13
N VAL A 58 -9.71 -6.15 20.89
CA VAL A 58 -10.64 -5.85 21.98
C VAL A 58 -9.81 -5.66 23.24
N LEU A 59 -9.71 -4.42 23.73
CA LEU A 59 -9.00 -4.09 24.96
C LEU A 59 -9.94 -4.25 26.16
N ARG A 60 -9.48 -4.96 27.19
CA ARG A 60 -10.12 -5.04 28.51
C ARG A 60 -9.23 -4.33 29.52
N TYR A 61 -9.81 -3.38 30.24
CA TYR A 61 -9.16 -2.72 31.37
C TYR A 61 -9.62 -3.43 32.64
N GLU A 62 -8.69 -3.95 33.44
CA GLU A 62 -9.03 -4.58 34.71
C GLU A 62 -9.44 -3.52 35.74
N ASP A 63 -8.63 -2.47 35.90
CA ASP A 63 -8.85 -1.39 36.86
C ASP A 63 -8.64 -0.01 36.20
N PRO A 64 -9.62 0.48 35.40
CA PRO A 64 -9.43 1.64 34.52
C PRO A 64 -9.28 2.98 35.24
N PHE A 65 -9.57 3.02 36.55
CA PHE A 65 -9.55 4.25 37.35
C PHE A 65 -8.39 4.30 38.36
N GLU A 66 -7.59 3.24 38.43
CA GLU A 66 -6.41 3.24 39.30
C GLU A 66 -5.32 4.13 38.70
N PRO A 67 -4.58 4.89 39.54
CA PRO A 67 -3.45 5.68 39.09
C PRO A 67 -2.41 4.83 38.36
N ALA A 68 -1.89 5.34 37.24
CA ALA A 68 -0.83 4.66 36.49
C ALA A 68 0.49 4.55 37.28
N MET A 69 0.68 5.42 38.28
CA MET A 69 1.83 5.45 39.16
C MET A 69 1.39 5.71 40.61
N PRO A 70 2.09 5.15 41.61
CA PRO A 70 1.86 5.43 43.03
C PRO A 70 1.86 6.94 43.31
N VAL A 71 1.02 7.39 44.23
CA VAL A 71 0.82 8.82 44.55
C VAL A 71 2.11 9.48 45.02
N GLU A 72 3.00 8.71 45.63
CA GLU A 72 4.30 9.13 46.13
C GLU A 72 5.27 9.55 45.03
N GLU A 73 5.04 9.12 43.79
CA GLU A 73 5.87 9.43 42.62
C GLU A 73 5.34 10.63 41.81
N TRP A 74 4.29 11.30 42.29
CA TRP A 74 3.75 12.48 41.65
C TRP A 74 4.62 13.69 42.00
N GLU A 75 5.04 14.47 41.00
CA GLU A 75 5.72 15.74 41.26
C GLU A 75 4.72 16.70 41.94
N ILE A 76 5.08 17.16 43.14
CA ILE A 76 4.26 18.00 44.03
C ILE A 76 4.50 19.48 43.72
#